data_AF-A0AAD4T6V9-F1
#
_entry.id   AF-A0AAD4T6V9-F1
#
_cell.length_a   1.000
_cell.length_b   1.000
_cell.length_c   1.000
_cell.angle_alpha   90.00
_cell.angle_beta   90.00
_cell.angle_gamma   90.00
#
_symmetry.space_group_name_H-M   'P 1'
#
loop_
_entity.id
_entity.type
_entity.pdbx_description
1 polymer ?
#
loop_
_entity_poly.entity_id
_entity_poly.type
_entity_poly.pdbx_seq_one_letter_code
_entity_poly.pdbx_strand_id
1 'polypeptide(L)'
;MILLSPSSAESAAIQQVKPGCPSKCGNITIPYPFGDFDGDCSYVEDDARKMYFIHCNTSFEPPKPFIGMIDRQIEILSASETEFRIKNPDIGAKCYDDQTGKLVLDKPFYNLDLETTPFTISYTKNMYVGVGCNIAAAINNYFRGCDSKCASKSDMVEGSCTSTTGSGCCQKSIPKG
;
A
#
# COMPACT_ATOMS: atom_id res chain seq x y z
N MET A 1 -3.00 -5.10 -4.45
CA MET A 1 -3.12 -5.22 -2.97
C MET A 1 -1.74 -4.94 -2.41
N ILE A 2 -1.64 -4.29 -1.25
CA ILE A 2 -0.34 -3.92 -0.68
C ILE A 2 -0.30 -4.43 0.76
N LEU A 3 0.81 -5.04 1.16
CA LEU A 3 1.03 -5.42 2.56
C LEU A 3 1.82 -4.33 3.27
N LEU A 4 1.27 -3.84 4.37
CA LEU A 4 1.87 -2.85 5.24
C LEU A 4 2.38 -3.51 6.52
N SER A 5 3.54 -3.09 6.99
CA SER A 5 4.17 -3.52 8.25
C SER A 5 4.44 -2.30 9.14
N PRO A 6 4.27 -2.39 10.46
CA PRO A 6 4.59 -1.28 11.37
C PRO A 6 6.11 -0.98 11.35
N SER A 7 6.47 0.30 11.46
CA SER A 7 7.83 0.81 11.42
C SER A 7 8.62 0.58 12.71
N SER A 8 7.91 0.30 13.82
CA SER A 8 8.48 -0.12 15.09
C SER A 8 7.93 -1.50 15.45
N ALA A 9 8.80 -2.49 15.51
CA ALA A 9 8.50 -3.82 16.03
C ALA A 9 8.95 -3.86 17.50
N GLU A 10 8.15 -3.32 18.40
CA GLU A 10 8.23 -3.80 19.78
C GLU A 10 7.59 -5.18 19.82
N SER A 11 8.42 -6.20 20.09
CA SER A 11 7.99 -7.57 20.32
C SER A 11 7.21 -7.63 21.64
N ALA A 12 5.95 -7.21 21.62
CA ALA A 12 4.98 -7.52 22.65
C ALA A 12 4.03 -8.58 22.09
N ALA A 13 3.96 -9.73 22.77
CA ALA A 13 3.09 -10.83 22.42
C ALA A 13 1.65 -10.37 22.15
N ILE A 14 1.04 -10.96 21.13
CA ILE A 14 -0.29 -10.61 20.64
C ILE A 14 -1.34 -11.06 21.66
N GLN A 15 -1.88 -10.08 22.37
CA GLN A 15 -3.28 -9.86 22.71
C GLN A 15 -3.36 -8.87 23.88
N GLN A 16 -2.84 -7.66 23.73
CA GLN A 16 -3.26 -6.58 24.62
C GLN A 16 -4.47 -5.88 24.01
N VAL A 17 -5.63 -6.56 23.96
CA VAL A 17 -6.87 -5.81 23.81
C VAL A 17 -7.00 -4.97 25.07
N LYS A 18 -6.70 -3.68 24.99
CA LYS A 18 -6.95 -2.75 26.09
C LYS A 18 -8.44 -2.88 26.46
N PRO A 19 -8.77 -3.23 27.71
CA PRO A 19 -10.16 -3.38 28.11
C PRO A 19 -10.96 -2.11 27.77
N GLY A 20 -12.08 -2.27 27.08
CA GLY A 20 -12.89 -1.15 26.57
C GLY A 20 -12.67 -0.81 25.09
N CYS A 21 -11.63 -1.35 24.45
CA CYS A 21 -11.38 -1.13 23.02
C CYS A 21 -12.04 -2.20 22.14
N PRO A 22 -12.78 -1.80 21.09
CA PRO A 22 -13.26 -2.74 20.09
C PRO A 22 -12.09 -3.45 19.40
N SER A 23 -12.06 -4.78 19.49
CA SER A 23 -11.01 -5.59 18.90
C SER A 23 -11.35 -6.13 17.51
N LYS A 24 -12.54 -5.81 16.98
CA LYS A 24 -13.03 -6.31 15.68
C LYS A 24 -13.76 -5.24 14.90
N CYS A 25 -13.58 -5.29 13.58
CA CYS A 25 -14.41 -4.60 12.60
C CYS A 25 -14.85 -5.59 11.52
N GLY A 26 -16.13 -5.94 11.50
CA GLY A 26 -16.63 -7.06 10.72
C GLY A 26 -15.90 -8.36 11.09
N ASN A 27 -15.24 -8.98 10.11
CA ASN A 27 -14.48 -10.21 10.31
C ASN A 27 -12.98 -9.99 10.59
N ILE A 28 -12.52 -8.74 10.71
CA ILE A 28 -11.11 -8.40 10.89
C ILE A 28 -10.84 -8.06 12.36
N THR A 29 -9.86 -8.73 12.96
CA THR A 29 -9.35 -8.40 14.29
C THR A 29 -8.39 -7.21 14.18
N ILE A 30 -8.63 -6.17 14.97
CA ILE A 30 -7.79 -4.98 15.06
C ILE A 30 -6.91 -5.11 16.31
N PRO A 31 -5.57 -5.24 16.16
CA PRO A 31 -4.67 -5.24 17.29
C PRO A 31 -4.60 -3.86 17.97
N TYR A 32 -4.33 -3.83 19.26
CA TYR A 32 -3.88 -2.58 19.91
C TYR A 32 -2.46 -2.25 19.44
N PRO A 33 -2.10 -0.96 19.27
CA PRO A 33 -2.87 0.24 19.54
C PRO A 33 -3.46 0.85 18.26
N PHE A 34 -4.07 0.03 17.40
CA PHE A 34 -4.60 0.49 16.11
C PHE A 34 -6.12 0.72 16.12
N GLY A 35 -6.76 0.75 17.30
CA GLY A 35 -8.21 0.95 17.44
C GLY A 35 -8.68 2.34 16.99
N ASP A 36 -9.99 2.59 17.12
CA ASP A 36 -10.57 3.91 16.79
C ASP A 36 -10.03 5.02 17.71
N PHE A 37 -10.12 6.27 17.25
CA PHE A 37 -9.63 7.44 17.99
C PHE A 37 -10.35 7.64 19.33
N ASP A 38 -11.63 7.27 19.40
CA ASP A 38 -12.41 7.33 20.62
C ASP A 38 -11.99 6.24 21.62
N GLY A 39 -11.78 6.64 22.87
CA GLY A 39 -11.59 5.71 23.98
C GLY A 39 -10.14 5.28 24.26
N ASP A 40 -9.15 6.04 23.79
CA ASP A 40 -7.73 5.83 24.14
C ASP A 40 -7.21 4.45 23.62
N CYS A 41 -7.76 4.02 22.47
CA CYS A 41 -7.49 2.74 21.80
C CYS A 41 -6.49 2.85 20.65
N SER A 42 -6.11 4.08 20.30
CA SER A 42 -5.12 4.44 19.30
C SER A 42 -3.87 5.02 19.96
N TYR A 43 -2.70 4.72 19.42
CA TYR A 43 -1.46 5.39 19.83
C TYR A 43 -1.22 6.63 18.96
N VAL A 44 -0.82 7.73 19.59
CA VAL A 44 -0.43 8.97 18.92
C VAL A 44 1.02 9.26 19.26
N GLU A 45 1.89 9.35 18.26
CA GLU A 45 3.24 9.88 18.45
C GLU A 45 3.22 11.40 18.27
N ASP A 46 3.18 12.13 19.39
CA ASP A 46 3.10 13.59 19.41
C ASP A 46 4.32 14.27 18.74
N ASP A 47 5.53 13.70 18.89
CA ASP A 47 6.76 14.27 18.33
C ASP A 47 6.84 14.18 16.80
N ALA A 48 6.15 13.20 16.19
CA ALA A 48 6.21 12.93 14.74
C ALA A 48 4.93 13.34 13.99
N ARG A 49 3.88 13.82 14.70
CA ARG A 49 2.51 14.00 14.17
C ARG A 49 1.97 12.76 13.44
N LYS A 50 2.45 11.56 13.81
CA LYS A 50 1.95 10.32 13.26
C LYS A 50 0.70 9.93 14.03
N MET A 51 -0.45 10.27 13.45
CA MET A 51 -1.75 9.87 13.96
C MET A 51 -2.26 8.74 13.09
N TYR A 52 -2.58 7.61 13.71
CA TYR A 52 -3.17 6.49 13.01
C TYR A 52 -4.21 5.82 13.88
N PHE A 53 -5.35 5.55 13.29
CA PHE A 53 -6.44 4.79 13.88
C PHE A 53 -7.07 3.96 12.77
N ILE A 54 -7.55 2.77 13.12
CA ILE A 54 -8.39 2.00 12.21
C ILE A 54 -9.82 2.35 12.54
N HIS A 55 -10.41 3.13 11.65
CA HIS A 55 -11.82 3.45 11.73
C HIS A 55 -12.65 2.28 11.22
N CYS A 56 -13.61 1.83 12.02
CA CYS A 56 -14.58 0.84 11.58
C CYS A 56 -15.82 1.52 11.01
N ASN A 57 -15.93 1.53 9.68
CA ASN A 57 -17.10 2.11 9.04
C ASN A 57 -18.27 1.12 9.09
N THR A 58 -19.24 1.42 9.95
CA THR A 58 -20.46 0.62 10.19
C THR A 58 -21.57 0.88 9.17
N SER A 59 -21.38 1.80 8.22
CA SER A 59 -22.34 2.03 7.13
C SER A 59 -22.28 0.93 6.06
N PHE A 60 -21.25 0.07 6.10
CA PHE A 60 -21.15 -1.12 5.26
C PHE A 60 -21.71 -2.36 5.97
N GLU A 61 -22.20 -3.31 5.19
CA GLU A 61 -22.68 -4.60 5.70
C GLU A 61 -21.93 -5.77 5.02
N PRO A 62 -21.06 -6.51 5.74
CA PRO A 62 -20.62 -6.26 7.12
C PRO A 62 -19.74 -4.99 7.25
N PRO A 63 -19.54 -4.46 8.48
CA PRO A 63 -18.67 -3.30 8.73
C PRO A 63 -17.26 -3.48 8.20
N LYS A 64 -16.65 -2.38 7.72
CA LYS A 64 -15.35 -2.40 7.04
C LYS A 64 -14.30 -1.53 7.74
N PRO A 65 -13.08 -2.06 7.99
CA PRO A 65 -12.00 -1.29 8.58
C PRO A 65 -11.25 -0.46 7.55
N PHE A 66 -10.89 0.77 7.93
CA PHE A 66 -10.11 1.70 7.13
C PHE A 66 -8.98 2.30 7.95
N ILE A 67 -7.78 2.39 7.36
CA ILE A 67 -6.69 3.21 7.92
C ILE A 67 -7.09 4.68 7.72
N GLY A 68 -7.26 5.41 8.81
CA GLY A 68 -7.47 6.86 8.79
C GLY A 68 -6.17 7.58 8.52
N MET A 69 -6.07 8.26 7.37
CA MET A 69 -5.00 9.22 7.04
C MET A 69 -5.63 10.60 6.87
N ILE A 70 -4.84 11.67 7.00
CA ILE A 70 -5.32 13.07 6.98
C ILE A 70 -6.18 13.34 5.73
N ASP A 71 -5.77 12.84 4.57
CA ASP A 71 -6.43 13.14 3.29
C ASP A 71 -7.21 11.97 2.68
N ARG A 72 -7.09 10.75 3.22
CA ARG A 72 -7.61 9.51 2.59
C ARG A 72 -7.94 8.42 3.61
N GLN A 73 -8.85 7.52 3.21
CA GLN A 73 -9.14 6.29 3.93
C GLN A 73 -8.81 5.08 3.05
N ILE A 74 -8.07 4.12 3.60
CA ILE A 74 -7.65 2.91 2.86
C ILE A 74 -8.27 1.67 3.51
N GLU A 75 -9.06 0.92 2.74
CA GLU A 75 -9.73 -0.31 3.18
C GLU A 75 -8.71 -1.40 3.54
N ILE A 76 -8.83 -1.97 4.74
CA ILE A 76 -8.07 -3.14 5.19
C ILE A 76 -8.86 -4.40 4.79
N LEU A 77 -8.19 -5.31 4.09
CA LEU A 77 -8.75 -6.58 3.62
C LEU A 77 -8.49 -7.73 4.59
N SER A 78 -7.35 -7.69 5.29
CA SER A 78 -7.01 -8.64 6.35
C SER A 78 -5.93 -8.07 7.26
N ALA A 79 -5.89 -8.53 8.50
CA ALA A 79 -4.87 -8.19 9.48
C ALA A 79 -4.21 -9.45 10.01
N SER A 80 -2.89 -9.38 10.21
CA SER A 80 -2.13 -10.30 11.04
C SER A 80 -1.57 -9.55 12.24
N GLU A 81 -0.77 -10.24 13.03
CA GLU A 81 -0.06 -9.70 14.18
C GLU A 81 0.91 -8.56 13.82
N THR A 82 1.48 -8.62 12.62
CA THR A 82 2.57 -7.74 12.19
C THR A 82 2.31 -7.08 10.85
N GLU A 83 1.20 -7.39 10.17
CA GLU A 83 0.95 -6.88 8.84
C GLU A 83 -0.54 -6.59 8.59
N PHE A 84 -0.81 -5.50 7.88
CA PHE A 84 -2.12 -5.22 7.30
C PHE A 84 -2.07 -5.40 5.78
N ARG A 85 -3.01 -6.17 5.24
CA ARG A 85 -3.25 -6.24 3.81
C ARG A 85 -4.27 -5.19 3.44
N ILE A 86 -3.85 -4.18 2.70
CA ILE A 86 -4.73 -3.12 2.24
C ILE A 86 -5.21 -3.39 0.81
N LYS A 87 -6.42 -2.93 0.54
CA LYS A 87 -6.91 -2.78 -0.82
C LYS A 87 -6.03 -1.76 -1.51
N ASN A 88 -5.52 -2.11 -2.69
CA ASN A 88 -4.74 -1.14 -3.45
C ASN A 88 -5.71 -0.05 -3.93
N PRO A 89 -5.57 1.18 -3.45
CA PRO A 89 -6.51 2.25 -3.81
C PRO A 89 -6.40 2.64 -5.28
N ASP A 90 -5.21 2.49 -5.89
CA ASP A 90 -5.00 2.87 -7.28
C ASP A 90 -3.73 2.29 -7.91
N ILE A 91 -3.64 2.40 -9.24
CA ILE A 91 -2.44 2.08 -10.02
C ILE A 91 -2.20 3.21 -11.02
N GLY A 92 -0.95 3.67 -11.13
CA GLY A 92 -0.55 4.56 -12.20
C GLY A 92 -0.61 3.82 -13.54
N ALA A 93 -1.39 4.32 -14.48
CA ALA A 93 -1.60 3.70 -15.79
C ALA A 93 -1.71 4.76 -16.89
N LYS A 94 -1.03 4.48 -18.01
CA LYS A 94 -1.23 5.16 -19.29
C LYS A 94 -1.54 4.09 -20.33
N CYS A 95 -2.77 4.09 -20.82
CA CYS A 95 -3.23 3.09 -21.79
C CYS A 95 -3.56 3.74 -23.12
N TYR A 96 -3.25 3.04 -24.20
CA TYR A 96 -3.50 3.46 -25.56
C TYR A 96 -4.39 2.42 -26.23
N ASP A 97 -5.26 2.88 -27.12
CA ASP A 97 -6.04 2.04 -28.00
C ASP A 97 -5.12 1.35 -29.01
N ASP A 98 -5.16 0.02 -29.08
CA ASP A 98 -4.24 -0.75 -29.90
C ASP A 98 -4.44 -0.56 -31.41
N GLN A 99 -5.63 -0.15 -31.85
CA GLN A 99 -5.95 0.03 -33.28
C GLN A 99 -5.57 1.42 -33.79
N THR A 100 -5.88 2.43 -32.98
CA THR A 100 -5.76 3.85 -33.35
C THR A 100 -4.52 4.52 -32.76
N GLY A 101 -3.87 3.90 -31.78
CA GLY A 101 -2.75 4.46 -31.02
C GLY A 101 -3.13 5.64 -30.12
N LYS A 102 -4.44 5.93 -29.98
CA LYS A 102 -4.91 7.07 -29.19
C LYS A 102 -4.87 6.77 -27.70
N LEU A 103 -4.52 7.76 -26.91
CA LEU A 103 -4.55 7.69 -25.44
C LEU A 103 -6.01 7.49 -24.97
N VAL A 104 -6.26 6.41 -24.22
CA VAL A 104 -7.59 6.08 -23.66
C VAL A 104 -7.63 6.20 -22.13
N LEU A 105 -6.48 6.13 -21.47
CA LEU A 105 -6.35 6.35 -20.04
C LEU A 105 -5.08 7.14 -19.78
N ASP A 106 -5.21 8.28 -19.10
CA ASP A 106 -4.09 9.12 -18.71
C ASP A 106 -4.06 9.33 -17.20
N LYS A 107 -3.46 8.38 -16.49
CA LYS A 107 -3.29 8.43 -15.03
C LYS A 107 -1.87 8.02 -14.64
N PRO A 108 -0.84 8.79 -15.05
CA PRO A 108 0.55 8.33 -15.00
C PRO A 108 1.08 8.10 -13.58
N PHE A 109 0.49 8.72 -12.57
CA PHE A 109 1.02 8.71 -11.22
C PHE A 109 -0.06 8.34 -10.20
N TYR A 110 0.32 7.47 -9.27
CA TYR A 110 -0.38 7.27 -8.02
C TYR A 110 0.64 7.33 -6.89
N ASN A 111 0.35 8.11 -5.86
CA ASN A 111 1.17 8.23 -4.66
C ASN A 111 0.38 7.65 -3.47
N LEU A 112 0.95 6.62 -2.86
CA LEU A 112 0.55 6.13 -1.55
C LEU A 112 1.50 6.76 -0.52
N ASP A 113 1.02 7.81 0.11
CA ASP A 113 1.75 8.50 1.17
C ASP A 113 1.47 7.79 2.50
N LEU A 114 2.53 7.28 3.12
CA LEU A 114 2.50 6.65 4.44
C LEU A 114 3.30 7.44 5.48
N GLU A 115 3.86 8.62 5.12
CA GLU A 115 4.79 9.36 5.97
C GLU A 115 4.17 9.76 7.31
N THR A 116 2.87 10.07 7.31
CA THR A 116 2.10 10.41 8.52
C THR A 116 1.58 9.19 9.27
N THR A 117 1.97 7.99 8.89
CA THR A 117 1.53 6.73 9.51
C THR A 117 2.73 5.95 10.07
N PRO A 118 2.51 5.00 11.00
CA PRO A 118 3.55 4.11 11.49
C PRO A 118 3.77 2.95 10.51
N PHE A 119 3.18 2.98 9.31
CA PHE A 119 3.21 1.87 8.39
C PHE A 119 4.27 2.08 7.31
N THR A 120 4.92 0.97 6.97
CA THR A 120 5.84 0.84 5.84
C THR A 120 5.33 -0.25 4.92
N ILE A 121 5.79 -0.27 3.67
CA ILE A 121 5.44 -1.37 2.77
C ILE A 121 6.34 -2.57 3.10
N SER A 122 5.74 -3.75 3.34
CA SER A 122 6.47 -4.97 3.70
C SER A 122 7.44 -5.36 2.58
N TYR A 123 8.74 -5.26 2.85
CA TYR A 123 9.80 -5.46 1.86
C TYR A 123 9.98 -6.93 1.44
N THR A 124 9.45 -7.87 2.23
CA THR A 124 9.52 -9.32 1.96
C THR A 124 8.30 -9.84 1.21
N LYS A 125 7.17 -9.11 1.26
CA LYS A 125 5.89 -9.53 0.68
C LYS A 125 5.42 -8.67 -0.49
N ASN A 126 6.09 -7.56 -0.75
CA ASN A 126 5.83 -6.69 -1.90
C ASN A 126 7.11 -6.47 -2.71
N MET A 127 6.92 -6.12 -3.98
CA MET A 127 7.98 -5.74 -4.90
C MET A 127 7.47 -4.65 -5.84
N TYR A 128 8.38 -3.87 -6.41
CA TYR A 128 8.07 -2.98 -7.52
C TYR A 128 7.73 -3.82 -8.74
N VAL A 129 6.62 -3.51 -9.42
CA VAL A 129 6.24 -4.10 -10.70
C VAL A 129 5.72 -3.00 -11.60
N GLY A 130 6.20 -2.98 -12.83
CA GLY A 130 5.72 -2.10 -13.87
C GLY A 130 5.60 -2.85 -15.19
N VAL A 131 4.53 -2.59 -15.94
CA VAL A 131 4.27 -3.22 -17.24
C VAL A 131 3.98 -2.12 -18.25
N GLY A 132 4.62 -2.20 -19.41
CA GLY A 132 4.52 -1.23 -20.49
C GLY A 132 5.85 -0.63 -20.90
N CYS A 133 5.76 0.31 -21.83
CA CYS A 133 6.87 1.05 -22.39
C CYS A 133 7.04 2.41 -21.71
N ASN A 134 8.28 2.80 -21.41
CA ASN A 134 8.61 4.07 -20.74
C ASN A 134 7.84 4.26 -19.42
N ILE A 135 7.89 3.22 -18.59
CA ILE A 135 7.23 3.17 -17.28
C ILE A 135 8.27 3.13 -16.16
N ALA A 136 7.88 3.60 -14.98
CA ALA A 136 8.66 3.49 -13.77
C ALA A 136 7.73 3.16 -12.59
N ALA A 137 8.16 2.24 -11.73
CA ALA A 137 7.45 1.87 -10.50
C ALA A 137 8.35 2.19 -9.30
N ALA A 138 7.90 3.09 -8.43
CA ALA A 138 8.66 3.56 -7.27
C ALA A 138 7.75 3.90 -6.07
N ILE A 139 8.30 3.86 -4.86
CA ILE A 139 7.67 4.24 -3.59
C ILE A 139 8.58 5.32 -2.97
N ASN A 140 8.02 6.47 -2.60
CA ASN A 140 8.65 7.64 -1.94
C ASN A 140 9.82 8.33 -2.69
N ASN A 141 10.57 7.62 -3.55
CA ASN A 141 11.66 8.18 -4.34
C ASN A 141 11.91 7.36 -5.61
N TYR A 142 11.92 8.06 -6.76
CA TYR A 142 12.13 7.48 -8.10
C TYR A 142 13.40 6.61 -8.20
N PHE A 143 14.42 6.89 -7.40
CA PHE A 143 15.72 6.22 -7.43
C PHE A 143 15.74 4.79 -6.88
N ARG A 144 14.73 4.38 -6.08
CA ARG A 144 14.68 3.03 -5.49
C ARG A 144 13.74 2.08 -6.22
N GLY A 145 13.14 2.50 -7.33
CA GLY A 145 12.19 1.73 -8.12
C GLY A 145 12.80 0.79 -9.18
N CYS A 146 11.94 0.38 -10.12
CA CYS A 146 12.30 -0.27 -11.38
C CYS A 146 11.76 0.54 -12.56
N ASP A 147 12.38 0.38 -13.75
CA ASP A 147 11.95 1.06 -14.97
C ASP A 147 11.96 0.14 -16.18
N SER A 148 11.13 0.46 -17.18
CA SER A 148 11.15 -0.21 -18.48
C SER A 148 11.18 0.84 -19.58
N LYS A 149 12.12 0.66 -20.52
CA LYS A 149 12.38 1.58 -21.64
C LYS A 149 12.29 0.84 -22.96
N CYS A 150 11.71 1.48 -23.96
CA CYS A 150 11.70 1.00 -25.34
C CYS A 150 11.57 2.16 -26.30
N ALA A 151 12.05 1.97 -27.53
CA ALA A 151 11.92 2.96 -28.60
C ALA A 151 10.57 2.80 -29.34
N SER A 152 10.05 1.57 -29.37
CA SER A 152 8.83 1.20 -30.09
C SER A 152 8.10 0.03 -29.43
N LYS A 153 6.85 -0.22 -29.83
CA LYS A 153 6.06 -1.37 -29.36
C LYS A 153 6.73 -2.72 -29.70
N SER A 154 7.47 -2.79 -30.81
CA SER A 154 8.20 -4.00 -31.22
C SER A 154 9.37 -4.36 -30.32
N ASP A 155 9.88 -3.43 -29.51
CA ASP A 155 10.97 -3.70 -28.58
C ASP A 155 10.48 -4.37 -27.29
N MET A 156 9.16 -4.44 -27.09
CA MET A 156 8.57 -5.05 -25.90
C MET A 156 8.71 -6.58 -25.97
N VAL A 157 9.31 -7.16 -24.93
CA VAL A 157 9.50 -8.61 -24.82
C VAL A 157 8.39 -9.19 -23.96
N GLU A 158 7.53 -10.01 -24.57
CA GLU A 158 6.51 -10.76 -23.83
C GLU A 158 7.14 -11.87 -22.98
N GLY A 159 6.61 -12.08 -21.78
CA GLY A 159 6.92 -13.26 -20.96
C GLY A 159 8.16 -13.18 -20.05
N SER A 160 8.95 -12.11 -20.05
CA SER A 160 10.11 -11.97 -19.15
C SER A 160 10.13 -10.64 -18.39
N CYS A 161 9.63 -10.68 -17.14
CA CYS A 161 9.76 -9.60 -16.17
C CYS A 161 10.71 -10.02 -15.06
N THR A 162 12.00 -10.19 -15.36
CA THR A 162 12.99 -10.71 -14.39
C THR A 162 14.02 -9.68 -13.97
N SER A 163 14.05 -8.52 -14.60
CA SER A 163 15.07 -7.50 -14.44
C SER A 163 14.53 -6.20 -13.82
N THR A 164 15.43 -5.46 -13.18
CA THR A 164 15.17 -4.10 -12.66
C THR A 164 15.03 -3.07 -13.77
N THR A 165 15.60 -3.36 -14.94
CA THR A 165 15.42 -2.62 -16.19
C THR A 165 15.01 -3.60 -17.29
N GLY A 166 13.94 -3.30 -18.02
CA GLY A 166 13.48 -4.18 -19.10
C GLY A 166 12.84 -3.43 -20.26
N SER A 167 12.43 -4.20 -21.27
CA SER A 167 11.67 -3.71 -22.41
C SER A 167 10.28 -4.34 -22.37
N GLY A 168 9.30 -3.58 -21.91
CA GLY A 168 7.92 -4.02 -21.77
C GLY A 168 7.50 -4.36 -20.33
N CYS A 169 8.43 -4.63 -19.42
CA CYS A 169 8.16 -4.70 -17.98
C CYS A 169 9.41 -4.60 -17.12
N CYS A 170 9.22 -4.32 -15.84
CA CYS A 170 10.27 -4.31 -14.82
C CYS A 170 9.75 -4.89 -13.50
N GLN A 171 10.65 -5.49 -12.72
CA GLN A 171 10.38 -5.80 -11.33
C GLN A 171 11.63 -5.62 -10.46
N LYS A 172 11.43 -5.29 -9.19
CA LYS A 172 12.54 -5.16 -8.23
C LYS A 172 12.05 -5.37 -6.80
N SER A 173 12.83 -6.08 -5.98
CA SER A 173 12.54 -6.19 -4.55
C SER A 173 12.59 -4.82 -3.87
N ILE A 174 11.73 -4.62 -2.88
CA ILE A 174 11.78 -3.41 -2.05
C ILE A 174 12.97 -3.56 -1.11
N PRO A 175 13.88 -2.56 -1.02
CA PRO A 175 14.98 -2.61 -0.07
C PRO A 175 14.44 -2.54 1.36
N LYS A 176 15.11 -3.22 2.29
CA LYS A 176 14.80 -3.08 3.72
C LYS A 176 14.97 -1.60 4.13
N GLY A 177 13.94 -1.06 4.80
CA GLY A 177 13.95 0.28 5.40
C GLY A 177 14.81 0.33 6.65
#